data_AF-A0A4D4MA59-F1
#
_entry.id   AF-A0A4D4MA59-F1
#
_cell.length_a   1.000
_cell.length_b   1.000
_cell.length_c   1.000
_cell.angle_alpha   90.00
_cell.angle_beta   90.00
_cell.angle_gamma   90.00
#
_symmetry.space_group_name_H-M   'P 1'
#
loop_
_entity.id
_entity.type
_entity.pdbx_description
1 polymer ?
#
loop_
_entity_poly.entity_id
_entity_poly.type
_entity_poly.pdbx_seq_one_letter_code
_entity_poly.pdbx_strand_id
1 'polypeptide(L)'
;MECAVMSDGQNAIGVPAAAVYALGMQRSDVTRDDGTWVGLSLDVQDRHQPGLCVFTAGAQLLVSQMSQPVLLAVVDEQHEGVDFWRTDGYRSFVPPLRADAGRALAGSPERWAHRFAQYLIDSPGSPLHEGRWLLSCESPLRRWRHADASHAEYWSSMLVDGHPNGYIDWFLHAHSWEVLPLRPMPDADDSRVKAYRKQAREGTLPPILLWWVSGLDCHLILDGHARFAAAVAESVEPPLLQLHRTVPRDDLATRTEEAVGFYEDELARFAELRAIHGPAVPDGAATTGPQLVRLLHDLNTAEQPTWAWPLPGGEKQWRRIAREVADSQNWPCT
;
A
#
# COMPACT_ATOMS: atom_id res chain seq x y z
N MET A 1 36.83 -11.78 72.40
CA MET A 1 37.26 -11.10 71.16
C MET A 1 37.32 -12.17 70.08
N GLU A 2 36.23 -12.70 69.52
CA GLU A 2 34.94 -12.17 69.08
C GLU A 2 35.02 -11.09 68.00
N CYS A 3 34.80 -11.57 66.76
CA CYS A 3 34.07 -11.06 65.59
C CYS A 3 34.32 -9.66 64.99
N ALA A 4 34.69 -9.65 63.70
CA ALA A 4 33.94 -9.03 62.57
C ALA A 4 34.78 -9.20 61.26
N VAL A 5 34.50 -10.19 60.41
CA VAL A 5 33.70 -10.13 59.17
C VAL A 5 34.05 -8.95 58.24
N MET A 6 34.81 -9.21 57.17
CA MET A 6 34.72 -8.50 55.89
C MET A 6 34.71 -9.55 54.78
N SER A 7 33.64 -9.58 54.00
CA SER A 7 33.45 -10.41 52.81
C SER A 7 33.23 -9.49 51.62
N ASP A 8 33.89 -9.86 50.52
CA ASP A 8 33.99 -9.16 49.25
C ASP A 8 32.65 -8.78 48.62
N GLY A 9 32.55 -7.51 48.20
CA GLY A 9 31.51 -7.00 47.33
C GLY A 9 31.93 -7.10 45.87
N GLN A 10 31.27 -7.98 45.12
CA GLN A 10 31.26 -8.01 43.66
C GLN A 10 30.74 -6.69 43.11
N ASN A 11 31.45 -6.09 42.15
CA ASN A 11 30.86 -5.16 41.20
C ASN A 11 31.31 -5.54 39.79
N ALA A 12 30.44 -6.27 39.11
CA ALA A 12 30.56 -6.61 37.70
C ALA A 12 30.39 -5.35 36.85
N ILE A 13 31.40 -5.05 36.04
CA ILE A 13 31.36 -4.03 35.00
C ILE A 13 30.43 -4.54 33.90
N GLY A 14 29.17 -4.13 33.96
CA GLY A 14 28.18 -4.34 32.92
C GLY A 14 28.44 -3.39 31.75
N VAL A 15 28.92 -3.93 30.63
CA VAL A 15 28.84 -3.30 29.31
C VAL A 15 27.36 -3.03 29.01
N PRO A 16 26.93 -1.80 28.70
CA PRO A 16 25.55 -1.58 28.32
C PRO A 16 25.29 -2.25 26.97
N ALA A 17 24.31 -3.15 26.97
CA ALA A 17 23.74 -3.74 25.78
C ALA A 17 23.35 -2.63 24.80
N ALA A 18 23.78 -2.79 23.56
CA ALA A 18 23.44 -1.91 22.45
C ALA A 18 21.93 -1.59 22.47
N ALA A 19 21.63 -0.29 22.45
CA ALA A 19 20.30 0.19 22.17
C ALA A 19 19.86 -0.42 20.83
N VAL A 20 18.89 -1.34 20.91
CA VAL A 20 18.12 -1.76 19.75
C VAL A 20 17.37 -0.50 19.32
N TYR A 21 17.80 0.13 18.23
CA TYR A 21 17.07 1.22 17.59
C TYR A 21 15.65 0.73 17.35
N ALA A 22 14.71 1.22 18.16
CA ALA A 22 13.30 1.02 17.89
C ALA A 22 13.03 1.75 16.57
N LEU A 23 12.73 0.99 15.51
CA LEU A 23 12.20 1.55 14.27
C LEU A 23 11.04 2.48 14.64
N GLY A 24 11.24 3.78 14.45
CA GLY A 24 10.25 4.79 14.76
C GLY A 24 9.16 4.78 13.70
N MET A 25 7.93 4.43 14.08
CA MET A 25 6.77 4.65 13.23
C MET A 25 5.72 5.45 14.00
N GLN A 26 5.47 6.68 13.57
CA GLN A 26 4.35 7.46 14.08
C GLN A 26 3.09 7.11 13.28
N ARG A 27 1.95 7.12 13.97
CA ARG A 27 0.65 6.77 13.41
C ARG A 27 -0.31 7.91 13.68
N SER A 28 -1.05 8.35 12.68
CA SER A 28 -2.12 9.35 12.84
C SER A 28 -3.30 9.02 11.96
N ASP A 29 -4.51 9.13 12.52
CA ASP A 29 -5.72 8.97 11.74
C ASP A 29 -5.87 10.10 10.73
N VAL A 30 -6.35 9.74 9.55
CA VAL A 30 -6.73 10.67 8.50
C VAL A 30 -8.24 10.61 8.38
N THR A 31 -8.89 11.77 8.46
CA THR A 31 -10.35 11.91 8.35
C THR A 31 -10.70 12.92 7.27
N ARG A 32 -11.90 12.80 6.71
CA ARG A 32 -12.55 13.86 5.94
C ARG A 32 -13.04 14.97 6.87
N ASP A 33 -13.49 16.07 6.29
CA ASP A 33 -14.03 17.22 7.04
C ASP A 33 -15.31 16.89 7.82
N ASP A 34 -16.05 15.87 7.36
CA ASP A 34 -17.25 15.36 8.05
C ASP A 34 -16.91 14.42 9.23
N GLY A 35 -15.62 14.21 9.52
CA GLY A 35 -15.12 13.32 10.55
C GLY A 35 -15.08 11.84 10.14
N THR A 36 -15.44 11.50 8.90
CA THR A 36 -15.34 10.12 8.39
C THR A 36 -13.87 9.70 8.32
N TRP A 37 -13.54 8.59 8.95
CA TRP A 37 -12.20 7.99 8.87
C TRP A 37 -11.92 7.48 7.46
N VAL A 38 -10.76 7.84 6.89
CA VAL A 38 -10.36 7.45 5.53
C VAL A 38 -9.11 6.59 5.48
N GLY A 39 -8.28 6.64 6.52
CA GLY A 39 -7.04 5.88 6.55
C GLY A 39 -6.16 6.17 7.76
N LEU A 40 -5.09 5.40 7.88
CA LEU A 40 -4.06 5.55 8.89
C LEU A 40 -2.75 5.98 8.23
N SER A 41 -2.29 7.20 8.52
CA SER A 41 -0.97 7.68 8.11
C SER A 41 0.11 6.99 8.94
N LEU A 42 1.18 6.56 8.27
CA LEU A 42 2.34 5.90 8.86
C LEU A 42 3.59 6.69 8.47
N ASP A 43 4.20 7.38 9.43
CA ASP A 43 5.47 8.08 9.25
C ASP A 43 6.59 7.17 9.73
N VAL A 44 7.33 6.59 8.78
CA VAL A 44 8.38 5.60 9.03
C VAL A 44 9.73 6.30 9.03
N GLN A 45 10.52 6.07 10.07
CA GLN A 45 11.87 6.59 10.24
C GLN A 45 12.91 5.45 10.23
N ASP A 46 14.15 5.78 9.88
CA ASP A 46 15.33 4.91 9.97
C ASP A 46 15.25 3.59 9.17
N ARG A 47 14.41 3.52 8.13
CA ARG A 47 14.24 2.32 7.28
C ARG A 47 14.56 2.62 5.81
N HIS A 48 15.84 2.80 5.49
CA HIS A 48 16.30 3.21 4.17
C HIS A 48 15.92 2.25 3.03
N GLN A 49 15.97 0.94 3.27
CA GLN A 49 15.56 -0.06 2.29
C GLN A 49 14.61 -1.09 2.93
N PRO A 50 13.43 -1.34 2.33
CA PRO A 50 12.48 -2.33 2.82
C PRO A 50 12.97 -3.75 2.52
N GLY A 51 12.34 -4.76 3.12
CA GLY A 51 12.56 -6.14 2.69
C GLY A 51 11.56 -6.60 1.65
N LEU A 52 10.70 -5.72 1.12
CA LEU A 52 9.99 -5.93 -0.14
C LEU A 52 10.22 -4.69 -1.01
N CYS A 53 11.09 -4.81 -2.00
CA CYS A 53 11.54 -3.69 -2.82
C CYS A 53 11.04 -3.81 -4.26
N VAL A 54 10.83 -2.66 -4.90
CA VAL A 54 10.84 -2.55 -6.36
C VAL A 54 12.24 -2.11 -6.80
N PHE A 55 12.87 -2.88 -7.67
CA PHE A 55 14.11 -2.51 -8.32
C PHE A 55 13.86 -2.17 -9.78
N THR A 56 14.64 -1.25 -10.34
CA THR A 56 14.57 -0.87 -11.75
C THR A 56 15.93 -0.98 -12.44
N ALA A 57 15.90 -1.34 -13.72
CA ALA A 57 17.02 -1.30 -14.64
C ALA A 57 16.47 -0.97 -16.03
N GLY A 58 16.54 0.30 -16.46
CA GLY A 58 15.88 0.72 -17.70
C GLY A 58 14.37 0.48 -17.65
N ALA A 59 13.83 -0.21 -18.66
CA ALA A 59 12.43 -0.61 -18.75
C ALA A 59 12.07 -1.83 -17.88
N GLN A 60 13.07 -2.46 -17.23
CA GLN A 60 12.85 -3.67 -16.45
C GLN A 60 12.63 -3.36 -14.96
N LEU A 61 11.63 -4.02 -14.39
CA LEU A 61 11.29 -3.99 -12.97
C LEU A 61 11.53 -5.36 -12.33
N LEU A 62 11.96 -5.36 -11.07
CA LEU A 62 12.07 -6.55 -10.24
C LEU A 62 11.46 -6.25 -8.87
N VAL A 63 10.39 -6.95 -8.50
CA VAL A 63 9.95 -6.99 -7.11
C VAL A 63 10.69 -8.13 -6.43
N SER A 64 11.39 -7.81 -5.34
CA SER A 64 12.13 -8.79 -4.54
C SER A 64 11.70 -8.70 -3.08
N GLN A 65 11.43 -9.86 -2.47
CA GLN A 65 11.28 -9.97 -1.03
C GLN A 65 12.62 -10.39 -0.43
N MET A 66 13.30 -9.46 0.22
CA MET A 66 14.67 -9.56 0.68
C MET A 66 15.56 -9.91 -0.52
N SER A 67 16.22 -11.07 -0.51
CA SER A 67 17.03 -11.56 -1.63
C SER A 67 16.28 -12.44 -2.62
N GLN A 68 14.98 -12.70 -2.41
CA GLN A 68 14.18 -13.59 -3.24
C GLN A 68 13.41 -12.81 -4.31
N PRO A 69 13.67 -13.04 -5.60
CA PRO A 69 12.82 -12.53 -6.67
C PRO A 69 11.37 -12.99 -6.46
N VAL A 70 10.42 -12.08 -6.64
CA VAL A 70 8.98 -12.33 -6.50
C VAL A 70 8.26 -12.11 -7.82
N LEU A 71 8.55 -11.00 -8.48
CA LEU A 71 7.96 -10.61 -9.75
C LEU A 71 9.03 -9.97 -10.62
N LEU A 72 9.15 -10.42 -11.86
CA LEU A 72 9.89 -9.72 -12.89
C LEU A 72 8.87 -9.06 -13.80
N ALA A 73 9.19 -7.87 -14.28
CA ALA A 73 8.33 -7.12 -15.18
C ALA A 73 9.19 -6.36 -16.19
N VAL A 74 8.67 -6.18 -17.40
CA VAL A 74 9.28 -5.36 -18.44
C VAL A 74 8.19 -4.51 -19.05
N VAL A 75 8.38 -3.20 -19.04
CA VAL A 75 7.53 -2.28 -19.81
C VAL A 75 7.74 -2.61 -21.28
N ASP A 76 6.65 -2.82 -22.02
CA ASP A 76 6.75 -3.13 -23.45
C ASP A 76 7.31 -1.94 -24.26
N GLU A 77 7.68 -2.19 -25.52
CA GLU A 77 8.31 -1.18 -26.37
C GLU A 77 7.35 -0.03 -26.74
N GLN A 78 6.05 -0.32 -26.82
CA GLN A 78 4.99 0.61 -27.18
C GLN A 78 4.54 1.48 -26.00
N HIS A 79 5.01 1.16 -24.79
CA HIS A 79 4.58 1.73 -23.52
C HIS A 79 3.06 1.58 -23.31
N GLU A 80 2.52 0.45 -23.72
CA GLU A 80 1.09 0.14 -23.60
C GLU A 80 0.77 -0.69 -22.34
N GLY A 81 1.78 -1.32 -21.76
CA GLY A 81 1.64 -2.13 -20.58
C GLY A 81 2.94 -2.78 -20.11
N VAL A 82 2.78 -3.85 -19.34
CA VAL A 82 3.87 -4.56 -18.68
C VAL A 82 3.70 -6.07 -18.82
N ASP A 83 4.66 -6.68 -19.51
CA ASP A 83 4.87 -8.12 -19.47
C ASP A 83 5.43 -8.50 -18.09
N PHE A 84 4.85 -9.49 -17.41
CA PHE A 84 5.38 -9.98 -16.13
C PHE A 84 5.61 -11.49 -16.03
N TRP A 85 6.54 -11.86 -15.15
CA TRP A 85 6.79 -13.22 -14.68
C TRP A 85 6.77 -13.29 -13.15
N ARG A 86 5.76 -13.95 -12.59
CA ARG A 86 5.63 -14.26 -11.17
C ARG A 86 6.42 -15.51 -10.82
N THR A 87 7.09 -15.46 -9.67
CA THR A 87 7.69 -16.63 -9.04
C THR A 87 6.80 -17.11 -7.89
N ASP A 88 7.05 -18.32 -7.38
CA ASP A 88 6.46 -18.79 -6.13
C ASP A 88 7.25 -18.33 -4.88
N GLY A 89 8.14 -17.35 -5.01
CA GLY A 89 9.01 -16.86 -3.95
C GLY A 89 8.28 -16.04 -2.87
N TYR A 90 7.13 -15.44 -3.20
CA TYR A 90 6.44 -14.53 -2.28
C TYR A 90 5.92 -15.22 -1.02
N ARG A 91 6.16 -14.60 0.14
CA ARG A 91 5.56 -14.99 1.43
C ARG A 91 4.86 -13.78 2.06
N SER A 92 3.59 -13.94 2.39
CA SER A 92 2.85 -12.93 3.18
C SER A 92 3.55 -12.77 4.54
N PHE A 93 3.80 -11.53 4.92
CA PHE A 93 4.33 -11.19 6.25
C PHE A 93 3.25 -11.11 7.33
N VAL A 94 1.98 -11.22 6.95
CA VAL A 94 0.86 -11.20 7.89
C VAL A 94 0.69 -12.60 8.48
N PRO A 95 0.76 -12.77 9.82
CA PRO A 95 0.47 -14.05 10.46
C PRO A 95 -0.96 -14.52 10.13
N PRO A 96 -1.22 -15.83 10.05
CA PRO A 96 -2.56 -16.34 9.75
C PRO A 96 -3.64 -15.75 10.66
N LEU A 97 -4.58 -15.01 10.07
CA LEU A 97 -5.68 -14.38 10.79
C LEU A 97 -6.73 -15.43 11.17
N ARG A 98 -6.94 -15.58 12.49
CA ARG A 98 -7.94 -16.47 13.07
C ARG A 98 -9.34 -15.87 13.04
N ALA A 99 -10.35 -16.73 13.09
CA ALA A 99 -11.76 -16.32 12.98
C ALA A 99 -12.26 -15.48 14.17
N ASP A 100 -11.69 -15.66 15.36
CA ASP A 100 -11.94 -14.83 16.54
C ASP A 100 -11.48 -13.38 16.33
N ALA A 101 -10.30 -13.17 15.75
CA ALA A 101 -9.82 -11.85 15.37
C ALA A 101 -10.70 -11.21 14.29
N GLY A 102 -11.15 -12.00 13.32
CA GLY A 102 -12.17 -11.62 12.32
C GLY A 102 -13.41 -11.02 12.96
N ARG A 103 -14.00 -11.74 13.91
CA ARG A 103 -15.21 -11.31 14.64
C ARG A 103 -14.96 -10.11 15.56
N ALA A 104 -13.84 -10.08 16.27
CA ALA A 104 -13.53 -9.02 17.23
C ALA A 104 -13.34 -7.64 16.58
N LEU A 105 -12.93 -7.62 15.30
CA LEU A 105 -12.62 -6.42 14.51
C LEU A 105 -13.60 -6.22 13.34
N ALA A 106 -14.70 -6.98 13.31
CA ALA A 106 -15.67 -6.93 12.21
C ALA A 106 -16.23 -5.51 12.02
N GLY A 107 -16.38 -5.11 10.75
CA GLY A 107 -16.94 -3.80 10.39
C GLY A 107 -16.09 -2.58 10.73
N SER A 108 -14.85 -2.73 11.22
CA SER A 108 -13.99 -1.60 11.59
C SER A 108 -12.68 -1.57 10.78
N PRO A 109 -12.66 -0.86 9.63
CA PRO A 109 -11.44 -0.67 8.84
C PRO A 109 -10.30 -0.03 9.65
N GLU A 110 -10.61 0.94 10.50
CA GLU A 110 -9.66 1.62 11.40
C GLU A 110 -8.91 0.63 12.31
N ARG A 111 -9.65 -0.24 13.04
CA ARG A 111 -9.02 -1.21 13.94
C ARG A 111 -8.20 -2.25 13.17
N TRP A 112 -8.61 -2.60 11.95
CA TRP A 112 -7.80 -3.42 11.05
C TRP A 112 -6.55 -2.70 10.57
N ALA A 113 -6.63 -1.40 10.26
CA ALA A 113 -5.51 -0.59 9.83
C ALA A 113 -4.43 -0.52 10.91
N HIS A 114 -4.80 -0.25 12.16
CA HIS A 114 -3.85 -0.30 13.29
C HIS A 114 -3.20 -1.68 13.46
N ARG A 115 -3.96 -2.76 13.24
CA ARG A 115 -3.43 -4.12 13.32
C ARG A 115 -2.45 -4.42 12.19
N PHE A 116 -2.78 -4.08 10.95
CA PHE A 116 -1.87 -4.27 9.81
C PHE A 116 -0.65 -3.36 9.89
N ALA A 117 -0.79 -2.13 10.40
CA ALA A 117 0.34 -1.25 10.68
C ALA A 117 1.37 -1.93 11.62
N GLN A 118 0.90 -2.68 12.61
CA GLN A 118 1.79 -3.47 13.46
C GLN A 118 2.55 -4.55 12.68
N TYR A 119 1.88 -5.31 11.81
CA TYR A 119 2.55 -6.32 10.98
C TYR A 119 3.52 -5.71 9.95
N LEU A 120 3.20 -4.52 9.43
CA LEU A 120 4.03 -3.80 8.48
C LEU A 120 5.33 -3.29 9.12
N ILE A 121 5.29 -2.82 10.36
CA ILE A 121 6.49 -2.33 11.07
C ILE A 121 7.34 -3.48 11.61
N ASP A 122 6.72 -4.53 12.15
CA ASP A 122 7.43 -5.64 12.79
C ASP A 122 8.09 -6.58 11.78
N SER A 123 7.59 -6.63 10.54
CA SER A 123 8.10 -7.58 9.56
C SER A 123 9.26 -7.02 8.73
N PRO A 124 10.37 -7.77 8.61
CA PRO A 124 11.42 -7.43 7.66
C PRO A 124 10.91 -7.50 6.21
N GLY A 125 9.99 -8.42 5.89
CA GLY A 125 9.44 -8.63 4.54
C GLY A 125 8.36 -7.63 4.10
N SER A 126 8.23 -6.51 4.81
CA SER A 126 7.29 -5.41 4.52
C SER A 126 7.86 -4.45 3.47
N PRO A 127 7.00 -3.80 2.65
CA PRO A 127 7.41 -2.77 1.69
C PRO A 127 7.70 -1.41 2.33
N LEU A 128 7.41 -1.24 3.64
CA LEU A 128 7.64 0.03 4.31
C LEU A 128 9.12 0.40 4.31
N HIS A 129 9.40 1.59 3.79
CA HIS A 129 10.67 2.28 3.91
C HIS A 129 10.45 3.67 4.48
N GLU A 130 11.53 4.36 4.79
CA GLU A 130 11.53 5.72 5.32
C GLU A 130 10.65 6.65 4.47
N GLY A 131 9.81 7.42 5.14
CA GLY A 131 8.87 8.34 4.53
C GLY A 131 7.44 8.13 5.03
N ARG A 132 6.51 8.84 4.39
CA ARG A 132 5.10 8.84 4.75
C ARG A 132 4.31 7.88 3.87
N TRP A 133 3.48 7.07 4.51
CA TRP A 133 2.60 6.10 3.90
C TRP A 133 1.18 6.28 4.39
N LEU A 134 0.21 5.80 3.61
CA LEU A 134 -1.18 5.72 4.01
C LEU A 134 -1.68 4.29 3.85
N LEU A 135 -2.35 3.80 4.90
CA LEU A 135 -3.17 2.60 4.84
C LEU A 135 -4.64 3.02 4.80
N SER A 136 -5.23 3.05 3.60
CA SER A 136 -6.57 3.58 3.35
C SER A 136 -7.60 2.49 3.11
N CYS A 137 -8.84 2.71 3.57
CA CYS A 137 -9.99 1.91 3.14
C CYS A 137 -10.65 2.47 1.89
N GLU A 138 -10.31 3.70 1.49
CA GLU A 138 -10.73 4.27 0.23
C GLU A 138 -9.85 3.70 -0.87
N SER A 139 -10.49 3.05 -1.84
CA SER A 139 -9.78 2.47 -2.97
C SER A 139 -10.54 2.82 -4.25
N PRO A 140 -9.85 3.26 -5.32
CA PRO A 140 -10.47 3.52 -6.61
C PRO A 140 -11.18 2.26 -7.16
N LEU A 141 -10.72 1.08 -6.76
CA LEU A 141 -11.28 -0.23 -7.10
C LEU A 141 -12.75 -0.41 -6.71
N ARG A 142 -13.33 0.44 -5.85
CA ARG A 142 -14.75 0.34 -5.47
C ARG A 142 -15.68 1.18 -6.35
N ARG A 143 -15.15 2.14 -7.12
CA ARG A 143 -15.94 3.23 -7.71
C ARG A 143 -16.67 2.87 -9.01
N TRP A 144 -16.26 1.79 -9.68
CA TRP A 144 -16.61 1.56 -11.09
C TRP A 144 -17.43 0.29 -11.36
N ARG A 145 -17.98 -0.36 -10.33
CA ARG A 145 -18.87 -1.50 -10.55
C ARG A 145 -20.18 -1.02 -11.19
N HIS A 146 -20.47 -1.50 -12.40
CA HIS A 146 -21.76 -1.31 -13.03
C HIS A 146 -22.88 -2.01 -12.23
N ALA A 147 -24.07 -1.42 -12.20
CA ALA A 147 -25.18 -1.89 -11.35
C ALA A 147 -25.72 -3.28 -11.76
N ASP A 148 -25.50 -3.69 -12.99
CA ASP A 148 -25.90 -4.96 -13.60
C ASP A 148 -24.88 -6.09 -13.37
N ALA A 149 -23.62 -5.78 -13.09
CA ALA A 149 -22.58 -6.76 -12.81
C ALA A 149 -22.68 -7.29 -11.36
N SER A 150 -22.57 -8.62 -11.21
CA SER A 150 -22.41 -9.22 -9.88
C SER A 150 -21.07 -8.82 -9.27
N HIS A 151 -20.96 -8.84 -7.93
CA HIS A 151 -19.67 -8.62 -7.28
C HIS A 151 -18.65 -9.67 -7.69
N ALA A 152 -19.05 -10.93 -7.85
CA ALA A 152 -18.16 -11.99 -8.28
C ALA A 152 -17.54 -11.69 -9.64
N GLU A 153 -18.36 -11.28 -10.61
CA GLU A 153 -17.93 -10.97 -11.98
C GLU A 153 -17.01 -9.75 -12.01
N TYR A 154 -17.39 -8.66 -11.32
CA TYR A 154 -16.58 -7.47 -11.21
C TYR A 154 -15.22 -7.72 -10.55
N TRP A 155 -15.19 -8.37 -9.38
CA TRP A 155 -13.93 -8.59 -8.68
C TRP A 155 -13.05 -9.66 -9.35
N SER A 156 -13.65 -10.57 -10.13
CA SER A 156 -12.88 -11.50 -10.97
C SER A 156 -12.24 -10.79 -12.15
N SER A 157 -12.95 -9.87 -12.81
CA SER A 157 -12.40 -9.12 -13.96
C SER A 157 -11.26 -8.18 -13.60
N MET A 158 -11.13 -7.81 -12.31
CA MET A 158 -10.06 -6.94 -11.82
C MET A 158 -8.76 -7.71 -11.54
N LEU A 159 -8.78 -9.05 -11.56
CA LEU A 159 -7.59 -9.85 -11.34
C LEU A 159 -6.76 -9.95 -12.63
N VAL A 160 -5.48 -9.63 -12.53
CA VAL A 160 -4.54 -9.86 -13.62
C VAL A 160 -4.32 -11.37 -13.82
N ASP A 161 -4.73 -11.84 -14.99
CA ASP A 161 -4.65 -13.23 -15.42
C ASP A 161 -3.21 -13.70 -15.68
N GLY A 162 -3.01 -15.01 -15.63
CA GLY A 162 -1.78 -15.67 -16.09
C GLY A 162 -0.73 -15.96 -15.02
N HIS A 163 -0.38 -17.23 -14.81
CA HIS A 163 0.68 -17.63 -13.88
C HIS A 163 1.51 -18.77 -14.50
N PRO A 164 2.85 -18.70 -14.52
CA PRO A 164 3.68 -17.66 -13.90
C PRO A 164 3.66 -16.34 -14.67
N ASN A 165 3.32 -16.33 -15.96
CA ASN A 165 3.43 -15.17 -16.81
C ASN A 165 2.09 -14.60 -17.29
N GLY A 166 2.09 -13.32 -17.64
CA GLY A 166 0.94 -12.60 -18.17
C GLY A 166 1.32 -11.18 -18.57
N TYR A 167 0.31 -10.37 -18.85
CA TYR A 167 0.45 -8.99 -19.30
C TYR A 167 -0.52 -8.09 -18.54
N ILE A 168 -0.06 -6.90 -18.16
CA ILE A 168 -0.82 -5.83 -17.54
C ILE A 168 -1.05 -4.79 -18.62
N ASP A 169 -2.31 -4.51 -18.96
CA ASP A 169 -2.68 -3.52 -19.97
C ASP A 169 -3.06 -2.20 -19.28
N TRP A 170 -2.27 -1.15 -19.50
CA TRP A 170 -2.50 0.13 -18.85
C TRP A 170 -3.78 0.84 -19.33
N PHE A 171 -4.34 0.44 -20.48
CA PHE A 171 -5.53 1.05 -21.06
C PHE A 171 -6.82 0.28 -20.80
N LEU A 172 -6.74 -1.05 -20.58
CA LEU A 172 -7.92 -1.91 -20.38
C LEU A 172 -8.87 -1.38 -19.29
N HIS A 173 -8.29 -0.83 -18.22
CA HIS A 173 -9.02 -0.27 -17.09
C HIS A 173 -8.66 1.18 -16.79
N ALA A 174 -8.28 1.97 -17.80
CA ALA A 174 -8.06 3.42 -17.67
C ALA A 174 -7.16 3.83 -16.48
N HIS A 175 -6.09 3.06 -16.27
CA HIS A 175 -5.10 3.19 -15.21
C HIS A 175 -5.54 2.84 -13.78
N SER A 176 -4.65 2.15 -13.06
CA SER A 176 -4.68 1.95 -11.61
C SER A 176 -5.77 1.05 -11.01
N TRP A 177 -6.40 0.19 -11.79
CA TRP A 177 -7.55 -0.62 -11.33
C TRP A 177 -7.29 -2.12 -11.27
N GLU A 178 -6.15 -2.59 -11.75
CA GLU A 178 -5.86 -4.01 -11.75
C GLU A 178 -5.28 -4.48 -10.42
N VAL A 179 -5.66 -5.68 -10.01
CA VAL A 179 -5.14 -6.36 -8.84
C VAL A 179 -4.27 -7.53 -9.31
N LEU A 180 -2.97 -7.48 -9.02
CA LEU A 180 -2.02 -8.56 -9.34
C LEU A 180 -1.75 -9.42 -8.09
N PRO A 181 -2.23 -10.67 -8.06
CA PRO A 181 -1.87 -11.62 -7.03
C PRO A 181 -0.38 -11.96 -7.07
N LEU A 182 0.36 -11.79 -5.97
CA LEU A 182 1.76 -12.24 -5.89
C LEU A 182 1.93 -13.77 -5.78
N ARG A 183 0.83 -14.52 -5.75
CA ARG A 183 0.76 -15.98 -5.71
C ARG A 183 -0.46 -16.43 -6.52
N PRO A 184 -0.49 -17.68 -7.02
CA PRO A 184 -1.70 -18.25 -7.59
C PRO A 184 -2.90 -18.03 -6.67
N MET A 185 -4.02 -17.62 -7.26
CA MET A 185 -5.28 -17.51 -6.52
C MET A 185 -5.76 -18.93 -6.14
N PRO A 186 -6.08 -19.17 -4.86
CA PRO A 186 -6.54 -20.48 -4.43
C PRO A 186 -7.94 -20.78 -4.98
N ASP A 187 -8.21 -22.06 -5.22
CA ASP A 187 -9.52 -22.53 -5.66
C ASP A 187 -10.62 -22.28 -4.62
N ALA A 188 -11.85 -22.06 -5.08
CA ALA A 188 -13.02 -21.83 -4.22
C ALA A 188 -13.32 -22.99 -3.25
N ASP A 189 -12.85 -24.20 -3.57
CA ASP A 189 -12.98 -25.41 -2.78
C ASP A 189 -11.82 -25.70 -1.82
N ASP A 190 -10.75 -24.89 -1.83
CA ASP A 190 -9.69 -24.98 -0.83
C ASP A 190 -10.27 -24.83 0.58
N SER A 191 -9.83 -25.69 1.50
CA SER A 191 -10.20 -25.65 2.92
C SER A 191 -10.09 -24.27 3.56
N ARG A 192 -9.07 -23.49 3.21
CA ARG A 192 -8.86 -22.14 3.74
C ARG A 192 -9.85 -21.14 3.14
N VAL A 193 -10.17 -21.29 1.85
CA VAL A 193 -11.17 -20.45 1.19
C VAL A 193 -12.56 -20.76 1.74
N LYS A 194 -12.93 -22.03 1.92
CA LYS A 194 -14.18 -22.46 2.57
C LYS A 194 -14.37 -21.85 3.96
N ALA A 195 -13.31 -21.79 4.77
CA ALA A 195 -13.35 -21.14 6.07
C ALA A 195 -13.63 -19.63 5.96
N TYR A 196 -12.96 -18.93 5.04
CA TYR A 196 -13.18 -17.50 4.81
C TYR A 196 -14.53 -17.19 4.15
N ARG A 197 -15.08 -18.07 3.32
CA ARG A 197 -16.41 -17.93 2.73
C ARG A 197 -17.49 -17.84 3.80
N LYS A 198 -17.36 -18.59 4.90
CA LYS A 198 -18.22 -18.45 6.07
C LYS A 198 -18.12 -17.05 6.67
N GLN A 199 -16.90 -16.53 6.87
CA GLN A 199 -16.70 -15.19 7.41
C GLN A 199 -17.22 -14.09 6.48
N ALA A 200 -17.11 -14.28 5.16
CA ALA A 200 -17.65 -13.37 4.15
C ALA A 200 -19.17 -13.24 4.27
N ARG A 201 -19.90 -14.37 4.34
CA ARG A 201 -21.35 -14.38 4.58
C ARG A 201 -21.75 -13.73 5.90
N GLU A 202 -20.92 -13.89 6.93
CA GLU A 202 -21.15 -13.32 8.26
C GLU A 202 -20.72 -11.84 8.39
N GLY A 203 -20.12 -11.23 7.36
CA GLY A 203 -19.62 -9.86 7.42
C GLY A 203 -18.40 -9.68 8.34
N THR A 204 -17.65 -10.75 8.61
CA THR A 204 -16.50 -10.76 9.54
C THR A 204 -15.17 -11.05 8.85
N LEU A 205 -15.17 -11.02 7.51
CA LEU A 205 -13.99 -11.27 6.69
C LEU A 205 -12.93 -10.18 6.96
N PRO A 206 -11.69 -10.54 7.36
CA PRO A 206 -10.61 -9.57 7.48
C PRO A 206 -10.27 -8.90 6.14
N PRO A 207 -9.85 -7.63 6.12
CA PRO A 207 -9.48 -6.94 4.90
C PRO A 207 -8.36 -7.65 4.12
N ILE A 208 -8.40 -7.50 2.80
CA ILE A 208 -7.29 -7.82 1.91
C ILE A 208 -6.34 -6.63 1.93
N LEU A 209 -5.05 -6.91 2.13
CA LEU A 209 -4.00 -5.90 2.18
C LEU A 209 -3.38 -5.78 0.78
N LEU A 210 -3.55 -4.60 0.18
CA LEU A 210 -3.06 -4.27 -1.15
C LEU A 210 -1.88 -3.29 -1.06
N TRP A 211 -1.00 -3.31 -2.05
CA TRP A 211 0.08 -2.34 -2.22
C TRP A 211 0.05 -1.74 -3.61
N TRP A 212 -0.06 -0.41 -3.68
CA TRP A 212 0.05 0.31 -4.93
C TRP A 212 1.50 0.33 -5.46
N VAL A 213 1.70 -0.18 -6.67
CA VAL A 213 2.99 -0.12 -7.38
C VAL A 213 2.83 0.68 -8.66
N SER A 214 3.20 1.96 -8.61
CA SER A 214 2.99 2.91 -9.71
C SER A 214 3.69 2.51 -11.00
N GLY A 215 4.86 1.86 -10.93
CA GLY A 215 5.59 1.40 -12.12
C GLY A 215 4.93 0.23 -12.85
N LEU A 216 3.95 -0.41 -12.21
CA LEU A 216 3.09 -1.43 -12.82
C LEU A 216 1.69 -0.89 -13.09
N ASP A 217 1.35 0.29 -12.56
CA ASP A 217 0.00 0.84 -12.54
C ASP A 217 -1.04 -0.15 -11.94
N CYS A 218 -0.63 -0.91 -10.91
CA CYS A 218 -1.36 -2.06 -10.40
C CYS A 218 -1.25 -2.23 -8.87
N HIS A 219 -2.29 -2.80 -8.25
CA HIS A 219 -2.32 -3.16 -6.82
C HIS A 219 -1.88 -4.60 -6.59
N LEU A 220 -0.77 -4.77 -5.88
CA LEU A 220 -0.27 -6.10 -5.48
C LEU A 220 -1.00 -6.61 -4.24
N ILE A 221 -1.46 -7.87 -4.25
CA ILE A 221 -1.98 -8.52 -3.04
C ILE A 221 -0.82 -8.92 -2.13
N LEU A 222 -0.64 -8.19 -1.01
CA LEU A 222 0.33 -8.54 0.03
C LEU A 222 -0.19 -9.67 0.93
N ASP A 223 -1.45 -9.55 1.36
CA ASP A 223 -2.09 -10.61 2.14
C ASP A 223 -3.59 -10.68 1.84
N GLY A 224 -4.13 -11.89 1.85
CA GLY A 224 -5.55 -12.11 1.69
C GLY A 224 -5.97 -12.77 0.38
N HIS A 225 -5.07 -13.43 -0.37
CA HIS A 225 -5.43 -14.21 -1.57
C HIS A 225 -6.66 -15.12 -1.33
N ALA A 226 -6.66 -15.91 -0.25
CA ALA A 226 -7.80 -16.77 0.10
C ALA A 226 -9.04 -16.00 0.58
N ARG A 227 -8.88 -14.78 1.11
CA ARG A 227 -9.99 -13.92 1.53
C ARG A 227 -10.64 -13.24 0.32
N PHE A 228 -9.83 -12.81 -0.64
CA PHE A 228 -10.30 -12.30 -1.93
C PHE A 228 -11.06 -13.39 -2.68
N ALA A 229 -10.48 -14.59 -2.84
CA ALA A 229 -11.16 -15.74 -3.45
C ALA A 229 -12.49 -16.08 -2.75
N ALA A 230 -12.53 -16.00 -1.42
CA ALA A 230 -13.76 -16.21 -0.65
C ALA A 230 -14.81 -15.12 -0.90
N ALA A 231 -14.42 -13.85 -0.98
CA ALA A 231 -15.34 -12.74 -1.27
C ALA A 231 -15.95 -12.88 -2.68
N VAL A 232 -15.10 -13.20 -3.67
CA VAL A 232 -15.53 -13.49 -5.05
C VAL A 232 -16.51 -14.68 -5.08
N ALA A 233 -16.17 -15.80 -4.43
CA ALA A 233 -17.00 -17.01 -4.41
C ALA A 233 -18.36 -16.80 -3.73
N GLU A 234 -18.46 -15.86 -2.78
CA GLU A 234 -19.72 -15.48 -2.14
C GLU A 234 -20.41 -14.29 -2.82
N SER A 235 -19.84 -13.77 -3.91
CA SER A 235 -20.32 -12.58 -4.63
C SER A 235 -20.61 -11.40 -3.68
N VAL A 236 -19.67 -11.13 -2.78
CA VAL A 236 -19.68 -9.97 -1.88
C VAL A 236 -18.51 -9.04 -2.16
N GLU A 237 -18.64 -7.77 -1.76
CA GLU A 237 -17.54 -6.83 -1.85
C GLU A 237 -16.42 -7.19 -0.86
N PRO A 238 -15.16 -7.39 -1.32
CA PRO A 238 -14.05 -7.63 -0.44
C PRO A 238 -13.78 -6.38 0.42
N PRO A 239 -13.58 -6.54 1.74
CA PRO A 239 -13.01 -5.48 2.55
C PRO A 239 -11.55 -5.28 2.12
N LEU A 240 -11.17 -4.03 1.80
CA LEU A 240 -9.85 -3.70 1.27
C LEU A 240 -9.16 -2.69 2.20
N LEU A 241 -7.85 -2.86 2.36
CA LEU A 241 -6.96 -1.84 2.88
C LEU A 241 -5.78 -1.70 1.91
N GLN A 242 -5.64 -0.51 1.34
CA GLN A 242 -4.63 -0.16 0.36
C GLN A 242 -3.47 0.57 1.02
N LEU A 243 -2.26 0.11 0.78
CA LEU A 243 -1.02 0.75 1.19
C LEU A 243 -0.40 1.50 0.01
N HIS A 244 -0.10 2.78 0.20
CA HIS A 244 0.63 3.60 -0.78
C HIS A 244 1.45 4.69 -0.09
N ARG A 245 2.41 5.26 -0.82
CA ARG A 245 3.16 6.43 -0.35
C ARG A 245 2.29 7.68 -0.46
N THR A 246 2.45 8.62 0.45
CA THR A 246 1.84 9.96 0.38
C THR A 246 2.92 11.04 0.42
N VAL A 247 2.50 12.30 0.35
CA VAL A 247 3.41 13.45 0.36
C VAL A 247 4.34 13.35 1.58
N PRO A 248 5.68 13.38 1.40
CA PRO A 248 6.63 13.33 2.49
C PRO A 248 6.37 14.43 3.53
N ARG A 249 6.71 14.18 4.79
CA ARG A 249 6.43 15.11 5.89
C ARG A 249 7.08 16.48 5.70
N ASP A 250 8.32 16.50 5.19
CA ASP A 250 9.05 17.75 4.97
C ASP A 250 8.39 18.57 3.84
N ASP A 251 7.91 17.92 2.78
CA ASP A 251 7.17 18.56 1.69
C ASP A 251 5.75 18.98 2.10
N LEU A 252 5.12 18.24 3.03
CA LEU A 252 3.74 18.48 3.46
C LEU A 252 3.57 19.88 4.05
N ALA A 253 4.52 20.31 4.89
CA ALA A 253 4.46 21.63 5.52
C ALA A 253 4.52 22.74 4.45
N THR A 254 5.51 22.68 3.56
CA THR A 254 5.66 23.65 2.47
C THR A 254 4.44 23.67 1.55
N ARG A 255 3.92 22.52 1.13
CA ARG A 255 2.74 22.47 0.25
C ARG A 255 1.46 22.92 0.94
N THR A 256 1.36 22.73 2.26
CA THR A 256 0.24 23.27 3.05
C THR A 256 0.30 24.79 3.08
N GLU A 257 1.48 25.37 3.33
CA GLU A 257 1.70 26.82 3.29
C GLU A 257 1.40 27.39 1.89
N GLU A 258 1.85 26.73 0.82
CA GLU A 258 1.54 27.12 -0.57
C GLU A 258 0.03 27.11 -0.86
N ALA A 259 -0.68 26.06 -0.43
CA ALA A 259 -2.13 25.96 -0.62
C ALA A 259 -2.90 27.05 0.15
N VAL A 260 -2.48 27.33 1.38
CA VAL A 260 -3.06 28.42 2.19
C VAL A 260 -2.76 29.78 1.58
N GLY A 261 -1.52 30.03 1.15
CA GLY A 261 -1.13 31.29 0.49
C GLY A 261 -1.93 31.54 -0.79
N PHE A 262 -2.10 30.52 -1.63
CA PHE A 262 -2.96 30.61 -2.82
C PHE A 262 -4.40 30.98 -2.47
N TYR A 263 -4.95 30.40 -1.40
CA TYR A 263 -6.30 30.72 -0.94
C TYR A 263 -6.40 32.17 -0.43
N GLU A 264 -5.41 32.65 0.33
CA GLU A 264 -5.36 34.03 0.82
C GLU A 264 -5.26 35.05 -0.32
N ASP A 265 -4.42 34.79 -1.32
CA ASP A 265 -4.30 35.60 -2.54
C ASP A 265 -5.63 35.67 -3.30
N GLU A 266 -6.32 34.54 -3.43
CA GLU A 266 -7.64 34.51 -4.07
C GLU A 266 -8.69 35.28 -3.26
N LEU A 267 -8.69 35.17 -1.93
CA LEU A 267 -9.58 35.97 -1.08
C LEU A 267 -9.35 37.47 -1.27
N ALA A 268 -8.08 37.91 -1.31
CA ALA A 268 -7.73 39.30 -1.57
C ALA A 268 -8.23 39.74 -2.95
N ARG A 269 -8.01 38.93 -3.99
CA ARG A 269 -8.51 39.19 -5.35
C ARG A 269 -10.03 39.34 -5.40
N PHE A 270 -10.78 38.46 -4.74
CA PHE A 270 -12.24 38.57 -4.66
C PHE A 270 -12.70 39.81 -3.89
N ALA A 271 -12.02 40.18 -2.81
CA ALA A 271 -12.30 41.40 -2.05
C ALA A 271 -12.09 42.66 -2.92
N GLU A 272 -10.99 42.72 -3.68
CA GLU A 272 -10.71 43.81 -4.63
C GLU A 272 -11.78 43.90 -5.72
N LEU A 273 -12.13 42.77 -6.35
CA LEU A 273 -13.18 42.72 -7.36
C LEU A 273 -14.52 43.19 -6.80
N ARG A 274 -14.88 42.79 -5.58
CA ARG A 274 -16.12 43.20 -4.91
C ARG A 274 -16.13 44.69 -4.57
N ALA A 275 -14.97 45.28 -4.26
CA ALA A 275 -14.85 46.72 -4.05
C ALA A 275 -15.12 47.51 -5.35
N ILE A 276 -14.74 46.96 -6.52
CA ILE A 276 -14.92 47.62 -7.83
C ILE A 276 -16.31 47.36 -8.42
N HIS A 277 -16.77 46.11 -8.38
CA HIS A 277 -17.97 45.65 -9.10
C HIS A 277 -19.18 45.40 -8.18
N GLY A 278 -19.03 45.64 -6.88
CA GLY A 278 -20.11 45.55 -5.90
C GLY A 278 -20.50 44.11 -5.55
N PRO A 279 -21.66 43.92 -4.90
CA PRO A 279 -22.06 42.66 -4.28
C PRO A 279 -22.44 41.54 -5.27
N ALA A 280 -22.45 41.83 -6.58
CA ALA A 280 -22.65 40.81 -7.61
C ALA A 280 -21.44 39.87 -7.75
N VAL A 281 -20.25 40.29 -7.29
CA VAL A 281 -19.08 39.43 -7.21
C VAL A 281 -19.30 38.37 -6.13
N PRO A 282 -19.13 37.07 -6.44
CA PRO A 282 -19.28 35.99 -5.47
C PRO A 282 -18.39 36.18 -4.23
N ASP A 283 -18.80 35.59 -3.11
CA ASP A 283 -17.93 35.49 -1.94
C ASP A 283 -16.73 34.60 -2.29
N GLY A 284 -15.52 35.13 -2.07
CA GLY A 284 -14.28 34.44 -2.34
C GLY A 284 -14.19 33.15 -1.55
N ALA A 285 -14.55 33.17 -0.26
CA ALA A 285 -14.48 31.99 0.61
C ALA A 285 -15.40 30.87 0.13
N ALA A 286 -16.62 31.20 -0.29
CA ALA A 286 -17.56 30.23 -0.86
C ALA A 286 -17.07 29.66 -2.20
N THR A 287 -16.25 30.41 -2.94
CA THR A 287 -15.75 30.01 -4.27
C THR A 287 -14.47 29.18 -4.17
N THR A 288 -13.50 29.62 -3.35
CA THR A 288 -12.14 29.06 -3.28
C THR A 288 -11.96 28.09 -2.11
N GLY A 289 -12.77 28.20 -1.06
CA GLY A 289 -12.72 27.32 0.11
C GLY A 289 -12.80 25.83 -0.24
N PRO A 290 -13.75 25.38 -1.08
CA PRO A 290 -13.83 23.98 -1.51
C PRO A 290 -12.60 23.49 -2.30
N GLN A 291 -11.82 24.38 -2.91
CA GLN A 291 -10.56 24.02 -3.57
C GLN A 291 -9.45 23.84 -2.54
N LEU A 292 -9.31 24.75 -1.57
CA LEU A 292 -8.34 24.62 -0.48
C LEU A 292 -8.55 23.31 0.29
N VAL A 293 -9.80 23.02 0.67
CA VAL A 293 -10.16 21.79 1.37
C VAL A 293 -9.73 20.54 0.59
N ARG A 294 -10.01 20.51 -0.72
CA ARG A 294 -9.59 19.40 -1.59
C ARG A 294 -8.07 19.27 -1.66
N LEU A 295 -7.35 20.37 -1.83
CA LEU A 295 -5.88 20.36 -1.85
C LEU A 295 -5.30 19.81 -0.54
N LEU A 296 -5.78 20.29 0.61
CA LEU A 296 -5.31 19.82 1.92
C LEU A 296 -5.65 18.35 2.16
N HIS A 297 -6.82 17.89 1.70
CA HIS A 297 -7.18 16.49 1.74
C HIS A 297 -6.24 15.64 0.86
N ASP A 298 -6.02 16.05 -0.38
CA ASP A 298 -5.16 15.36 -1.34
C ASP A 298 -3.71 15.28 -0.85
N LEU A 299 -3.19 16.31 -0.17
CA LEU A 299 -1.86 16.24 0.44
C LEU A 299 -1.72 15.10 1.46
N ASN A 300 -2.82 14.67 2.07
CA ASN A 300 -2.85 13.57 3.05
C ASN A 300 -3.23 12.22 2.45
N THR A 301 -3.94 12.20 1.31
CA THR A 301 -4.51 10.97 0.74
C THR A 301 -3.97 10.56 -0.62
N ALA A 302 -3.45 11.50 -1.40
CA ALA A 302 -3.01 11.25 -2.76
C ALA A 302 -1.85 10.25 -2.83
N GLU A 303 -1.99 9.31 -3.76
CA GLU A 303 -0.97 8.33 -4.09
C GLU A 303 0.26 9.03 -4.66
N GLN A 304 1.43 8.74 -4.09
CA GLN A 304 2.72 9.13 -4.65
C GLN A 304 3.35 7.96 -5.39
N PRO A 305 4.19 8.23 -6.42
CA PRO A 305 4.94 7.19 -7.09
C PRO A 305 5.68 6.27 -6.11
N THR A 306 5.62 4.97 -6.36
CA THR A 306 6.33 3.97 -5.59
C THR A 306 7.82 4.19 -5.74
N TRP A 307 8.54 4.19 -4.62
CA TRP A 307 9.98 4.30 -4.67
C TRP A 307 10.59 3.02 -5.27
N ALA A 308 11.52 3.19 -6.20
CA ALA A 308 12.27 2.10 -6.79
C ALA A 308 13.77 2.32 -6.60
N TRP A 309 14.49 1.24 -6.31
CA TRP A 309 15.94 1.26 -6.18
C TRP A 309 16.60 0.83 -7.48
N PRO A 310 17.75 1.43 -7.87
CA PRO A 310 18.50 0.91 -9.00
C PRO A 310 18.95 -0.52 -8.69
N LEU A 311 18.69 -1.45 -9.62
CA LEU A 311 19.15 -2.84 -9.47
C LEU A 311 20.69 -2.86 -9.56
N PRO A 312 21.42 -3.34 -8.53
CA PRO A 312 22.86 -3.50 -8.63
C PRO A 312 23.25 -4.42 -9.79
N GLY A 313 24.14 -3.96 -10.68
CA GLY A 313 24.48 -4.68 -11.92
C GLY A 313 23.53 -4.43 -13.09
N GLY A 314 22.49 -3.61 -12.91
CA GLY A 314 21.58 -3.11 -13.94
C GLY A 314 20.91 -4.21 -14.75
N GLU A 315 20.69 -3.95 -16.03
CA GLU A 315 19.95 -4.86 -16.92
C GLU A 315 20.62 -6.23 -17.07
N LYS A 316 21.97 -6.30 -16.98
CA LYS A 316 22.70 -7.57 -17.07
C LYS A 316 22.34 -8.48 -15.90
N GLN A 317 22.25 -7.91 -14.70
CA GLN A 317 21.82 -8.63 -13.52
C GLN A 317 20.34 -9.02 -13.61
N TRP A 318 19.48 -8.13 -14.11
CA TRP A 318 18.07 -8.45 -14.33
C TRP A 318 17.90 -9.65 -15.28
N ARG A 319 18.53 -9.61 -16.46
CA ARG A 319 18.49 -10.70 -17.46
C ARG A 319 19.04 -12.02 -16.90
N ARG A 320 20.05 -11.95 -16.01
CA ARG A 320 20.56 -13.15 -15.32
C ARG A 320 19.49 -13.76 -14.43
N ILE A 321 18.87 -12.95 -13.56
CA ILE A 321 17.78 -13.43 -12.68
C ILE A 321 16.64 -13.99 -13.52
N ALA A 322 16.21 -13.27 -14.57
CA ALA A 322 15.13 -13.71 -15.46
C ALA A 322 15.40 -15.10 -16.05
N ARG A 323 16.62 -15.37 -16.53
CA ARG A 323 16.99 -16.71 -17.03
C ARG A 323 16.99 -17.79 -15.94
N GLU A 324 17.43 -17.44 -14.73
CA GLU A 324 17.49 -18.37 -13.60
C GLU A 324 16.09 -18.75 -13.08
N VAL A 325 15.12 -17.85 -13.16
CA VAL A 325 13.76 -18.07 -12.63
C VAL A 325 12.74 -18.48 -13.68
N ALA A 326 12.96 -18.17 -14.96
CA ALA A 326 12.08 -18.57 -16.06
C ALA A 326 12.49 -19.90 -16.73
N ASP A 327 13.58 -20.51 -16.28
CA ASP A 327 14.05 -21.88 -16.58
C ASP A 327 13.64 -22.41 -17.97
N SER A 328 14.25 -21.85 -19.03
CA SER A 328 14.10 -22.23 -20.45
C SER A 328 12.75 -21.98 -21.14
N GLN A 329 11.78 -21.34 -20.49
CA GLN A 329 10.59 -20.85 -21.19
C GLN A 329 10.90 -19.47 -21.80
N ASN A 330 10.62 -19.30 -23.09
CA ASN A 330 10.88 -18.09 -23.89
C ASN A 330 10.01 -16.90 -23.40
N TRP A 331 10.33 -16.37 -22.22
CA TRP A 331 9.84 -15.10 -21.75
C TRP A 331 10.56 -13.98 -22.51
N PRO A 332 9.85 -12.95 -23.04
CA PRO A 332 10.50 -11.85 -23.77
C PRO A 332 11.59 -11.22 -22.90
N CYS A 333 12.83 -11.41 -23.34
CA CYS A 333 14.05 -10.91 -22.69
C CYS A 333 14.63 -9.70 -23.43
N THR A 334 13.86 -9.11 -24.35
CA THR A 334 14.31 -8.03 -25.23
C THR A 334 14.54 -6.74 -24.45
#